data_AF-A0A7Z0Q0Q1-F1
#
_entry.id   AF-A0A7Z0Q0Q1-F1
#
_cell.length_a   1.000
_cell.length_b   1.000
_cell.length_c   1.000
_cell.angle_alpha   90.00
_cell.angle_beta   90.00
_cell.angle_gamma   90.00
#
_symmetry.space_group_name_H-M   'P 1'
#
loop_
_entity.id
_entity.type
_entity.pdbx_description
1 polymer ?
#
loop_
_entity_poly.entity_id
_entity_poly.type
_entity_poly.pdbx_seq_one_letter_code
_entity_poly.pdbx_strand_id
1 'polypeptide(L)'
;MSCCTPEGSCSTGTATATGSAAGVTTVYDVAGMTCGHCRATLTTEIGAVDGVLGVEVDLEAGQVAVTTSGAPDDALLARVVDDAGYQLTGRAA
;
A
#
# COMPACT_ATOMS: atom_id res chain seq x y z
N MET A 1 10.03 -8.23 40.85
CA MET A 1 10.45 -9.53 40.27
C MET A 1 9.35 -10.56 40.49
N SER A 2 8.22 -10.41 39.77
CA SER A 2 7.15 -11.42 39.57
C SER A 2 5.97 -10.74 38.89
N CYS A 3 5.88 -10.86 37.57
CA CYS A 3 4.74 -10.42 36.75
C CYS A 3 4.28 -11.56 35.82
N CYS A 4 4.50 -12.83 36.20
CA CYS A 4 4.26 -13.98 35.32
C CYS A 4 3.18 -14.88 35.92
N THR A 5 1.99 -14.86 35.30
CA THR A 5 0.97 -15.91 35.48
C THR A 5 1.38 -17.12 34.61
N PRO A 6 1.14 -18.37 35.04
CA PRO A 6 1.67 -19.59 34.39
C PRO A 6 1.23 -19.85 32.93
N GLU A 7 0.37 -19.02 32.33
CA GLU A 7 0.01 -19.08 30.89
C GLU A 7 0.59 -17.90 30.07
N GLY A 8 1.77 -17.40 30.46
CA GLY A 8 2.71 -16.79 29.52
C GLY A 8 2.18 -15.62 28.66
N SER A 9 1.55 -14.61 29.26
CA SER A 9 1.21 -13.37 28.53
C SER A 9 1.50 -12.15 29.39
N CYS A 10 2.68 -11.57 29.19
CA CYS A 10 3.01 -10.21 29.60
C CYS A 10 3.76 -9.53 28.45
N SER A 11 2.98 -9.06 27.49
CA SER A 11 3.32 -7.93 26.63
C SER A 11 2.01 -7.36 26.10
N THR A 12 1.36 -6.51 26.89
CA THR A 12 0.66 -5.34 26.31
C THR A 12 1.73 -4.37 25.83
N GLY A 13 2.50 -4.79 24.83
CA GLY A 13 2.71 -3.93 23.70
C GLY A 13 1.37 -3.96 22.98
N THR A 14 0.44 -3.12 23.43
CA THR A 14 -0.55 -2.56 22.51
C THR A 14 0.32 -1.84 21.49
N ALA A 15 0.81 -2.60 20.49
CA ALA A 15 1.24 -2.03 19.24
C ALA A 15 0.09 -1.12 18.92
N THR A 16 0.39 0.17 19.01
CA THR A 16 -0.47 1.27 18.65
C THR A 16 -1.18 0.78 17.40
N ALA A 17 -2.44 0.38 17.55
CA ALA A 17 -3.35 0.34 16.43
C ALA A 17 -3.51 1.83 16.14
N THR A 18 -2.49 2.36 15.45
CA THR A 18 -2.41 3.71 14.95
C THR A 18 -3.74 3.93 14.30
N GLY A 19 -4.51 4.81 14.94
CA GLY A 19 -5.94 4.92 14.75
C GLY A 19 -6.26 4.91 13.27
N SER A 20 -7.35 4.19 12.94
CA SER A 20 -8.01 4.22 11.64
C SER A 20 -7.97 5.62 11.06
N ALA A 21 -6.95 5.89 10.25
CA ALA A 21 -7.02 6.93 9.26
C ALA A 21 -8.12 6.44 8.33
N ALA A 22 -9.25 7.14 8.32
CA ALA A 22 -10.36 6.89 7.40
C ALA A 22 -9.89 7.20 5.98
N GLY A 23 -9.01 6.36 5.45
CA GLY A 23 -8.53 6.38 4.09
C GLY A 23 -9.19 5.24 3.32
N VAL A 24 -9.48 5.49 2.05
CA VAL A 24 -9.96 4.48 1.12
C VAL A 24 -8.75 3.80 0.51
N THR A 25 -8.57 2.52 0.83
CA THR A 25 -7.57 1.67 0.17
C THR A 25 -8.20 1.08 -1.08
N THR A 26 -7.60 1.36 -2.23
CA THR A 26 -8.01 0.78 -3.52
C THR A 26 -6.85 -0.01 -4.08
N VAL A 27 -7.14 -1.26 -4.46
CA VAL A 27 -6.14 -2.16 -5.02
C VAL A 27 -6.24 -2.10 -6.54
N TYR A 28 -5.08 -2.04 -7.20
CA TYR A 28 -4.96 -1.99 -8.65
C TYR A 28 -4.10 -3.15 -9.12
N ASP A 29 -4.48 -3.73 -10.25
CA ASP A 29 -3.70 -4.77 -10.92
C ASP A 29 -2.74 -4.09 -11.90
N VAL A 30 -1.47 -4.53 -11.88
CA VAL A 30 -0.40 -3.92 -12.68
C VAL A 30 0.30 -4.98 -13.52
N ALA A 31 0.19 -4.84 -14.83
CA ALA A 31 0.91 -5.65 -15.78
C ALA A 31 2.34 -5.10 -16.00
N GLY A 32 3.29 -6.01 -16.20
CA GLY A 32 4.67 -5.65 -16.55
C GLY A 32 5.63 -5.54 -15.36
N MET A 33 5.24 -5.94 -14.14
CA MET A 33 6.13 -6.05 -12.97
C MET A 33 7.14 -7.21 -13.09
N THR A 34 8.02 -7.16 -14.09
CA THR A 34 9.04 -8.19 -14.37
C THR A 34 10.44 -7.84 -13.87
N CYS A 35 10.65 -6.70 -13.21
CA CYS A 35 11.96 -6.31 -12.67
C CYS A 35 11.86 -5.73 -11.25
N GLY A 36 12.52 -6.38 -10.29
CA GLY A 36 12.45 -6.05 -8.86
C GLY A 36 13.02 -4.68 -8.45
N HIS A 37 13.79 -4.02 -9.31
CA HIS A 37 14.33 -2.67 -9.02
C HIS A 37 13.28 -1.56 -9.07
N CYS A 38 12.12 -1.82 -9.65
CA CYS A 38 11.20 -0.75 -9.99
C CYS A 38 10.11 -0.50 -8.95
N ARG A 39 9.96 -1.41 -7.98
CA ARG A 39 8.99 -1.26 -6.88
C ARG A 39 9.21 0.04 -6.11
N ALA A 40 10.46 0.33 -5.71
CA ALA A 40 10.76 1.50 -4.89
C ALA A 40 10.44 2.81 -5.62
N THR A 41 10.77 2.87 -6.92
CA THR A 41 10.43 4.00 -7.78
C THR A 41 8.91 4.15 -7.89
N LEU A 42 8.18 3.10 -8.26
CA LEU A 42 6.71 3.11 -8.32
C LEU A 42 6.05 3.57 -7.01
N THR A 43 6.49 3.05 -5.87
CA THR A 43 5.95 3.46 -4.56
C THR A 43 6.20 4.94 -4.31
N THR A 44 7.35 5.48 -4.71
CA THR A 44 7.68 6.91 -4.55
C THR A 44 6.85 7.78 -5.48
N GLU A 45 6.74 7.41 -6.75
CA GLU A 45 5.96 8.16 -7.75
C GLU A 45 4.46 8.20 -7.39
N ILE A 46 3.88 7.04 -7.03
CA ILE A 46 2.48 6.97 -6.60
C ILE A 46 2.29 7.68 -5.24
N GLY A 47 3.25 7.57 -4.33
CA GLY A 47 3.22 8.27 -3.04
C GLY A 47 3.35 9.79 -3.16
N ALA A 48 3.88 10.30 -4.27
CA ALA A 48 3.96 11.72 -4.57
C ALA A 48 2.65 12.30 -5.14
N VAL A 49 1.67 11.45 -5.47
CA VAL A 49 0.35 11.89 -5.94
C VAL A 49 -0.42 12.55 -4.80
N ASP A 50 -0.97 13.74 -5.08
CA ASP A 50 -1.76 14.49 -4.11
C ASP A 50 -3.00 13.68 -3.67
N GLY A 51 -3.20 13.53 -2.36
CA GLY A 51 -4.27 12.72 -1.78
C GLY A 51 -3.90 11.27 -1.46
N VAL A 52 -2.70 10.80 -1.83
CA VAL A 52 -2.18 9.49 -1.40
C VAL A 52 -1.61 9.58 0.01
N LEU A 53 -2.13 8.72 0.89
CA LEU A 53 -1.70 8.55 2.28
C LEU A 53 -0.69 7.40 2.43
N GLY A 54 -0.74 6.42 1.53
CA GLY A 54 0.17 5.28 1.56
C GLY A 54 0.05 4.41 0.31
N VAL A 55 1.14 3.70 0.00
CA VAL A 55 1.22 2.80 -1.16
C VAL A 55 1.89 1.51 -0.72
N GLU A 56 1.23 0.38 -0.99
CA GLU A 56 1.78 -0.95 -0.81
C GLU A 56 1.83 -1.65 -2.17
N VAL A 57 2.99 -2.20 -2.51
CA VAL A 57 3.20 -2.92 -3.79
C VAL A 57 3.44 -4.38 -3.47
N ASP A 58 2.55 -5.23 -3.96
CA ASP A 58 2.60 -6.68 -3.85
C ASP A 58 3.08 -7.28 -5.19
N LEU A 59 4.36 -7.67 -5.20
CA LEU A 59 4.99 -8.28 -6.38
C LEU A 59 4.60 -9.75 -6.57
N GLU A 60 4.15 -10.44 -5.51
CA GLU A 60 3.75 -11.85 -5.60
C GLU A 60 2.37 -11.99 -6.25
N ALA A 61 1.44 -11.12 -5.88
CA ALA A 61 0.09 -11.04 -6.41
C ALA A 61 0.00 -10.21 -7.70
N GLY A 62 0.97 -9.33 -7.97
CA GLY A 62 0.91 -8.45 -9.13
C GLY A 62 0.06 -7.19 -8.91
N GLN A 63 -0.08 -6.74 -7.66
CA GLN A 63 -1.05 -5.74 -7.25
C GLN A 63 -0.43 -4.56 -6.52
N VAL A 64 -1.06 -3.39 -6.62
CA VAL A 64 -0.67 -2.16 -5.91
C VAL A 64 -1.86 -1.64 -5.13
N ALA A 65 -1.76 -1.62 -3.80
CA ALA A 65 -2.75 -1.05 -2.91
C ALA A 65 -2.39 0.41 -2.61
N VAL A 66 -3.27 1.32 -3.00
CA VAL A 66 -3.12 2.76 -2.78
C VAL A 66 -4.14 3.21 -1.75
N THR A 67 -3.67 3.74 -0.63
CA THR A 67 -4.50 4.33 0.41
C THR A 67 -4.58 5.82 0.18
N THR A 68 -5.79 6.35 0.04
CA THR A 68 -6.05 7.79 -0.19
C THR A 68 -7.00 8.34 0.86
N SER A 69 -6.97 9.65 1.11
CA SER A 69 -7.91 10.30 2.04
C SER A 69 -9.33 10.46 1.48
N GLY A 70 -9.56 10.14 0.21
CA GLY A 70 -10.81 10.34 -0.51
C GLY A 70 -11.01 9.35 -1.65
N ALA A 71 -11.70 9.76 -2.71
CA ALA A 71 -11.80 8.95 -3.92
C ALA A 71 -10.46 9.00 -4.67
N PRO A 72 -9.83 7.86 -4.98
CA PRO A 72 -8.60 7.86 -5.76
C PRO A 72 -8.88 8.23 -7.22
N ASP A 73 -7.95 8.96 -7.82
CA ASP A 73 -7.99 9.34 -9.22
C ASP A 73 -7.33 8.25 -10.08
N ASP A 74 -8.13 7.31 -10.58
CA ASP A 74 -7.65 6.17 -11.39
C ASP A 74 -6.86 6.62 -12.62
N ALA A 75 -7.30 7.71 -13.27
CA ALA A 75 -6.65 8.23 -14.47
C ALA A 75 -5.26 8.82 -14.16
N LEU A 76 -5.10 9.42 -12.98
CA LEU A 76 -3.84 10.01 -12.54
C LEU A 76 -2.89 8.90 -12.11
N LEU A 77 -3.38 7.92 -11.35
CA LEU A 77 -2.64 6.71 -10.98
C LEU A 77 -2.17 5.93 -12.20
N ALA A 78 -3.05 5.71 -13.19
CA ALA A 78 -2.68 5.03 -14.43
C ALA A 78 -1.59 5.77 -15.21
N ARG A 79 -1.62 7.11 -15.26
CA ARG A 79 -0.56 7.91 -15.90
C ARG A 79 0.77 7.81 -15.16
N VAL A 80 0.76 7.86 -13.83
CA VAL A 80 1.97 7.75 -13.01
C VAL A 80 2.60 6.37 -13.17
N VAL A 81 1.77 5.32 -13.19
CA VAL A 81 2.20 3.94 -13.44
C VAL A 81 2.75 3.79 -14.86
N ASP A 82 2.11 4.40 -15.87
CA ASP A 82 2.58 4.42 -17.28
C ASP A 82 3.92 5.15 -17.44
N ASP A 83 4.10 6.32 -16.80
CA ASP A 83 5.34 7.09 -16.80
C ASP A 83 6.49 6.30 -16.12
N ALA A 84 6.16 5.53 -15.08
CA ALA A 84 7.08 4.60 -14.45
C ALA A 84 7.41 3.35 -15.31
N GLY A 85 6.76 3.18 -16.46
CA GLY A 85 6.99 2.07 -17.39
C GLY A 85 6.14 0.82 -17.11
N TYR A 86 5.02 0.98 -16.42
CA TYR A 86 4.10 -0.08 -16.02
C TYR A 86 2.71 0.16 -16.58
N GLN A 87 1.89 -0.89 -16.64
CA GLN A 87 0.52 -0.73 -17.12
C GLN A 87 -0.48 -1.11 -16.05
N LEU A 88 -1.23 -0.12 -15.56
CA LEU A 88 -2.35 -0.35 -14.66
C LEU A 88 -3.51 -0.95 -15.47
N THR A 89 -3.88 -2.19 -15.18
CA THR A 89 -4.89 -2.96 -15.95
C THR A 89 -6.30 -2.71 -15.43
N GLY A 90 -6.44 -2.30 -14.17
CA GLY A 90 -7.70 -1.89 -13.55
C GLY A 90 -7.67 -1.98 -12.03
N ARG A 91 -8.82 -1.73 -11.40
CA ARG A 91 -9.01 -2.01 -9.97
C ARG A 91 -9.09 -3.53 -9.75
N ALA A 92 -8.27 -4.06 -8.87
CA ALA A 92 -8.44 -5.41 -8.37
C ALA A 92 -9.66 -5.43 -7.43
N ALA A 93 -10.58 -6.37 -7.69
CA ALA A 93 -11.87 -6.47 -7.01
C ALA A 93 -11.77 -7.13 -5.63
#